data_AF-A0AAE0T147-F1
#
_entry.id   AF-A0AAE0T147-F1
#
_cell.length_a   1.000
_cell.length_b   1.000
_cell.length_c   1.000
_cell.angle_alpha   90.00
_cell.angle_beta   90.00
_cell.angle_gamma   90.00
#
_symmetry.space_group_name_H-M   'P 1'
#
loop_
_entity.id
_entity.type
_entity.pdbx_description
1 polymer ?
#
loop_
_entity_poly.entity_id
_entity_poly.type
_entity_poly.pdbx_seq_one_letter_code
_entity_poly.pdbx_strand_id
1 'polypeptide(L)'
;MFRCEGLVGKPASQMFVEANISGLFQEYHFPTIPSENNATEIQCNTRQLYQFYDTFNMSWNGSAIRCAVKNARTNEIMRSSLHILKVISENYCVGKGNNLYPHPYECQKFIRCEASQVYAVFACGSNQCFGVNEIIAGGCTFCNDPNLICYPGAHM
;
A
#
# COMPACT_ATOMS: atom_id res chain seq x y z
N MET A 1 -0.03 0.58 -5.54
CA MET A 1 0.81 -0.59 -5.85
C MET A 1 0.98 -1.42 -4.59
N PHE A 2 0.54 -2.67 -4.60
CA PHE A 2 0.66 -3.59 -3.47
C PHE A 2 1.61 -4.74 -3.86
N ARG A 3 2.49 -5.15 -2.94
CA ARG A 3 3.56 -6.12 -3.20
C ARG A 3 3.49 -7.24 -2.19
N CYS A 4 3.37 -8.47 -2.68
CA CYS A 4 3.51 -9.69 -1.91
C CYS A 4 4.83 -10.37 -2.27
N GLU A 5 5.57 -10.81 -1.27
CA GLU A 5 6.89 -11.40 -1.44
C GLU A 5 7.06 -12.55 -0.44
N GLY A 6 7.41 -13.73 -0.93
CA GLY A 6 7.48 -14.91 -0.07
C GLY A 6 8.04 -16.15 -0.75
N LEU A 7 8.30 -17.16 0.07
CA LEU A 7 8.69 -18.49 -0.39
C LEU A 7 7.42 -19.30 -0.69
N VAL A 8 7.37 -19.96 -1.85
CA VAL A 8 6.22 -20.74 -2.32
C VAL A 8 6.50 -22.26 -2.44
N GLY A 9 7.70 -22.69 -2.02
CA GLY A 9 8.10 -24.10 -2.04
C GLY A 9 8.42 -24.66 -3.44
N LYS A 10 8.73 -25.98 -3.52
CA LYS A 10 8.92 -26.74 -4.78
C LYS A 10 7.94 -27.94 -4.86
N PRO A 11 7.12 -28.07 -5.92
CA PRO A 11 6.95 -27.10 -7.02
C PRO A 11 6.39 -25.78 -6.51
N ALA A 12 6.60 -24.70 -7.27
CA ALA A 12 6.12 -23.37 -6.90
C ALA A 12 4.60 -23.42 -6.68
N SER A 13 4.17 -23.13 -5.45
CA SER A 13 2.76 -23.00 -5.10
C SER A 13 2.21 -21.68 -5.62
N GLN A 14 0.89 -21.62 -5.85
CA GLN A 14 0.24 -20.37 -6.25
C GLN A 14 0.13 -19.43 -5.04
N MET A 15 0.69 -18.22 -5.17
CA MET A 15 0.42 -17.12 -4.26
C MET A 15 -0.77 -16.31 -4.77
N PHE A 16 -1.63 -15.87 -3.85
CA PHE A 16 -2.81 -15.06 -4.12
C PHE A 16 -3.02 -14.03 -3.01
N VAL A 17 -3.94 -13.09 -3.23
CA VAL A 17 -4.34 -12.12 -2.21
C VAL A 17 -5.68 -12.53 -1.64
N GLU A 18 -5.79 -12.59 -0.32
CA GLU A 18 -7.09 -12.61 0.35
C GLU A 18 -7.45 -11.17 0.72
N ALA A 19 -8.64 -10.71 0.34
CA ALA A 19 -9.15 -9.38 0.69
C ALA A 19 -10.55 -9.47 1.31
N ASN A 20 -10.74 -8.73 2.39
CA ASN A 20 -12.02 -8.50 3.03
C ASN A 20 -12.53 -7.12 2.66
N ILE A 21 -13.41 -7.07 1.65
CA ILE A 21 -14.01 -5.84 1.12
C ILE A 21 -15.45 -5.67 1.61
N SER A 22 -16.21 -6.77 1.60
CA SER A 22 -17.65 -6.80 1.89
C SER A 22 -17.99 -7.47 3.22
N GLY A 23 -17.01 -7.65 4.11
CA GLY A 23 -17.15 -8.33 5.40
C GLY A 23 -16.65 -9.78 5.41
N LEU A 24 -16.35 -10.36 4.25
CA LEU A 24 -15.78 -11.71 4.10
C LEU A 24 -14.49 -11.68 3.29
N PHE A 25 -13.52 -12.50 3.70
CA PHE A 25 -12.30 -12.73 2.93
C PHE A 25 -12.60 -13.55 1.68
N GLN A 26 -12.22 -13.02 0.53
CA GLN A 26 -12.27 -13.69 -0.76
C GLN A 26 -10.88 -13.70 -1.40
N GLU A 27 -10.64 -14.68 -2.27
CA GLU A 27 -9.41 -14.83 -3.04
C GLU A 27 -9.44 -13.95 -4.29
N TYR A 28 -8.36 -13.20 -4.52
CA TYR A 28 -8.17 -12.34 -5.67
C TYR A 28 -6.90 -12.74 -6.40
N HIS A 29 -7.06 -12.99 -7.71
CA HIS A 29 -5.97 -13.25 -8.62
C HIS A 29 -5.75 -12.01 -9.48
N PHE A 30 -4.56 -11.44 -9.35
CA PHE A 30 -4.13 -10.28 -10.13
C PHE A 30 -3.09 -10.71 -11.16
N PRO A 31 -2.86 -9.94 -12.23
CA PRO A 31 -1.75 -10.15 -13.14
C PRO A 31 -0.41 -10.09 -12.40
N THR A 32 0.52 -10.96 -12.75
CA THR A 32 1.74 -11.18 -11.98
C THR A 32 2.95 -11.04 -12.89
N ILE A 33 3.91 -10.19 -12.54
CA ILE A 33 5.21 -10.19 -13.21
C ILE A 33 6.03 -11.33 -12.60
N PRO A 34 6.45 -12.34 -13.37
CA PRO A 34 7.30 -13.41 -12.83
C PRO A 34 8.65 -12.81 -12.42
N SER A 35 9.01 -12.88 -11.14
CA SER A 35 10.34 -12.50 -10.66
C SER A 35 11.23 -13.72 -10.48
N GLU A 36 12.49 -13.59 -10.87
CA GLU A 36 13.67 -14.38 -10.49
C GLU A 36 13.42 -15.65 -9.65
N ASN A 37 13.47 -16.79 -10.34
CA ASN A 37 13.54 -18.10 -9.72
C ASN A 37 14.98 -18.35 -9.21
N ASN A 38 15.40 -17.69 -8.14
CA ASN A 38 16.63 -18.06 -7.44
C ASN A 38 16.38 -19.31 -6.57
N ALA A 39 16.03 -20.41 -7.22
CA ALA A 39 15.84 -21.70 -6.58
C ALA A 39 17.21 -22.33 -6.36
N THR A 40 17.75 -22.25 -5.15
CA THR A 40 18.84 -23.16 -4.76
C THR A 40 18.24 -24.52 -4.43
N GLU A 41 18.70 -25.54 -5.14
CA GLU A 41 18.23 -26.93 -5.04
C GLU A 41 18.37 -27.53 -3.62
N ILE A 42 19.20 -26.89 -2.79
CA ILE A 42 19.53 -27.28 -1.42
C ILE A 42 18.40 -26.96 -0.41
N GLN A 43 17.44 -26.07 -0.72
CA GLN A 43 16.47 -25.58 0.29
C GLN A 43 14.98 -25.71 -0.02
N CYS A 44 14.55 -26.44 -1.08
CA CYS A 44 13.11 -26.65 -1.40
C CYS A 44 12.24 -25.36 -1.47
N ASN A 45 12.86 -24.19 -1.57
CA ASN A 45 12.20 -22.90 -1.42
C ASN A 45 12.37 -22.10 -2.72
N THR A 46 11.33 -22.05 -3.55
CA THR A 46 11.26 -21.06 -4.63
C THR A 46 10.75 -19.76 -4.04
N ARG A 47 11.52 -18.68 -4.17
CA ARG A 47 11.06 -17.34 -3.83
C ARG A 47 10.27 -16.79 -5.01
N GLN A 48 9.07 -16.31 -4.77
CA GLN A 48 8.28 -15.61 -5.79
C GLN A 48 7.91 -14.23 -5.28
N LEU A 49 8.10 -13.24 -6.14
CA LEU A 49 7.57 -11.91 -5.97
C LEU A 49 6.30 -11.80 -6.81
N TYR A 50 5.22 -11.40 -6.15
CA TYR A 50 3.99 -11.02 -6.80
C TYR A 50 3.77 -9.54 -6.59
N GLN A 51 4.02 -8.77 -7.64
CA GLN A 51 3.72 -7.35 -7.68
C GLN A 51 2.37 -7.15 -8.34
N PHE A 52 1.41 -6.65 -7.57
CA PHE A 52 0.05 -6.47 -8.01
C PHE A 52 -0.15 -5.03 -8.46
N TYR A 53 -0.32 -4.88 -9.78
CA TYR A 53 -0.64 -3.63 -10.44
C TYR A 53 -2.14 -3.59 -10.66
N ASP A 54 -2.89 -3.28 -9.62
CA ASP A 54 -4.29 -2.90 -9.76
C ASP A 54 -4.53 -1.53 -9.15
N THR A 55 -5.49 -0.81 -9.72
CA THR A 55 -5.95 0.48 -9.25
C THR A 55 -7.04 0.23 -8.21
N PHE A 56 -6.66 0.21 -6.94
CA PHE A 56 -7.63 0.20 -5.85
C PHE A 56 -8.48 1.46 -5.93
N ASN A 57 -9.81 1.28 -5.94
CA ASN A 57 -10.76 2.39 -5.90
C ASN A 57 -11.38 2.53 -4.50
N MET A 58 -12.27 3.50 -4.31
CA MET A 58 -12.86 3.78 -2.99
C MET A 58 -13.68 2.63 -2.40
N SER A 59 -14.13 1.63 -3.17
CA SER A 59 -14.79 0.45 -2.60
C SER A 59 -13.83 -0.43 -1.80
N TRP A 60 -12.52 -0.28 -2.02
CA TRP A 60 -11.47 -1.00 -1.29
C TRP A 60 -10.95 -0.22 -0.08
N ASN A 61 -11.47 0.98 0.17
CA ASN A 61 -11.00 1.80 1.27
C ASN A 61 -11.40 1.20 2.61
N GLY A 62 -10.42 0.96 3.49
CA GLY A 62 -10.62 0.29 4.77
C GLY A 62 -10.65 -1.24 4.66
N SER A 63 -10.59 -1.80 3.46
CA SER A 63 -10.52 -3.24 3.26
C SER A 63 -9.23 -3.82 3.83
N ALA A 64 -9.35 -5.02 4.39
CA ALA A 64 -8.23 -5.72 4.98
C ALA A 64 -7.69 -6.76 4.01
N ILE A 65 -6.41 -6.69 3.67
CA ILE A 65 -5.76 -7.56 2.68
C ILE A 65 -4.57 -8.30 3.27
N ARG A 66 -4.26 -9.48 2.73
CA ARG A 66 -3.05 -10.24 3.06
C ARG A 66 -2.64 -11.14 1.91
N CYS A 67 -1.36 -11.44 1.85
CA CYS A 67 -0.83 -12.44 0.94
C CYS A 67 -1.10 -13.84 1.49
N ALA A 68 -1.42 -14.79 0.61
CA ALA A 68 -1.61 -16.18 0.96
C ALA A 68 -0.91 -17.10 -0.05
N VAL A 69 -0.42 -18.24 0.43
CA VAL A 69 0.21 -19.29 -0.39
C VAL A 69 -0.46 -20.61 -0.06
N LYS A 70 -0.94 -21.33 -1.09
CA LYS A 70 -1.54 -22.65 -0.92
C LYS A 70 -0.54 -23.75 -1.26
N ASN A 71 -0.15 -24.54 -0.26
CA ASN A 71 0.75 -25.67 -0.45
C ASN A 71 0.12 -26.71 -1.39
N ALA A 72 0.77 -26.99 -2.52
CA ALA A 72 0.26 -27.92 -3.52
C ALA A 72 0.14 -29.39 -3.05
N ARG A 73 0.85 -29.80 -1.98
CA ARG A 73 0.82 -31.17 -1.46
C ARG A 73 -0.19 -31.34 -0.31
N THR A 74 -0.19 -30.40 0.64
CA THR A 74 -1.01 -30.52 1.87
C THR A 74 -2.34 -29.77 1.77
N ASN A 75 -2.53 -28.93 0.75
CA ASN A 75 -3.62 -27.95 0.66
C ASN A 75 -3.69 -26.94 1.82
N GLU A 76 -2.65 -26.85 2.64
CA GLU A 76 -2.55 -25.86 3.70
C GLU A 76 -2.32 -24.45 3.14
N ILE A 77 -2.94 -23.46 3.77
CA ILE A 77 -2.82 -22.05 3.36
C ILE A 77 -2.01 -21.30 4.41
N MET A 78 -0.83 -20.83 4.01
CA MET A 78 0.00 -19.92 4.80
C MET A 78 -0.37 -18.48 4.47
N ARG A 79 -0.45 -17.61 5.49
CA ARG A 79 -0.95 -16.24 5.35
C ARG A 79 0.03 -15.25 5.94
N SER A 80 0.18 -14.10 5.29
CA SER A 80 0.92 -12.97 5.84
C SER A 80 0.11 -12.21 6.89
N SER A 81 0.76 -11.24 7.53
CA SER A 81 0.08 -10.20 8.31
C SER A 81 -0.95 -9.45 7.48
N LEU A 82 -1.98 -8.95 8.17
CA LEU A 82 -3.05 -8.15 7.59
C LEU A 82 -2.57 -6.71 7.34
N HIS A 83 -2.94 -6.15 6.20
CA HIS A 83 -2.74 -4.76 5.85
C HIS A 83 -4.09 -4.09 5.56
N ILE A 84 -4.32 -2.89 6.09
CA ILE A 84 -5.54 -2.14 5.83
C ILE A 84 -5.28 -1.15 4.70
N LEU A 85 -6.06 -1.23 3.63
CA LEU A 85 -5.94 -0.33 2.50
C LEU A 85 -6.45 1.07 2.85
N LYS A 86 -5.65 2.07 2.54
CA LYS A 86 -5.98 3.51 2.66
C LYS A 86 -6.03 4.10 1.26
N VAL A 87 -7.21 4.06 0.64
CA VAL A 87 -7.38 4.48 -0.76
C VAL A 87 -7.72 5.96 -0.82
N ILE A 88 -6.95 6.71 -1.61
CA ILE A 88 -7.18 8.13 -1.87
C ILE A 88 -8.20 8.23 -2.99
N SER A 89 -9.24 9.04 -2.80
CA SER A 89 -10.25 9.31 -3.82
C SER A 89 -9.63 9.98 -5.05
N GLU A 90 -10.03 9.56 -6.25
CA GLU A 90 -9.64 10.22 -7.51
C GLU A 90 -10.04 11.71 -7.52
N ASN A 91 -11.14 12.04 -6.84
CA ASN A 91 -11.66 13.40 -6.74
C ASN A 91 -10.97 14.23 -5.64
N TYR A 92 -9.97 13.68 -4.94
CA TYR A 92 -9.30 14.36 -3.84
C TYR A 92 -8.73 15.73 -4.26
N CYS A 93 -8.21 15.83 -5.49
CA CYS A 93 -7.61 17.05 -6.02
C CYS A 93 -8.58 17.96 -6.81
N VAL A 94 -9.85 17.57 -6.95
CA VAL A 94 -10.83 18.37 -7.70
C VAL A 94 -11.11 19.68 -6.95
N GLY A 95 -10.99 20.81 -7.66
CA GLY A 95 -11.12 22.15 -7.07
C GLY A 95 -9.92 22.60 -6.22
N LYS A 96 -8.86 21.80 -6.13
CA LYS A 96 -7.59 22.18 -5.49
C LYS A 96 -6.63 22.77 -6.53
N GLY A 97 -5.78 23.69 -6.08
CA GLY A 97 -4.69 24.23 -6.90
C GLY A 97 -3.54 23.24 -7.05
N ASN A 98 -2.59 23.57 -7.92
CA ASN A 98 -1.35 22.79 -8.06
C ASN A 98 -0.46 23.03 -6.83
N ASN A 99 -0.57 22.17 -5.81
CA ASN A 99 0.14 22.31 -4.55
C ASN A 99 0.23 20.98 -3.79
N LEU A 100 0.89 21.00 -2.64
CA LEU A 100 0.95 19.91 -1.67
C LEU A 100 -0.20 20.01 -0.66
N TYR A 101 -0.79 18.86 -0.34
CA TYR A 101 -1.93 18.74 0.57
C TYR A 101 -1.74 17.58 1.55
N PRO A 102 -2.31 17.64 2.76
CA PRO A 102 -2.17 16.58 3.76
C PRO A 102 -2.83 15.28 3.29
N HIS A 103 -2.16 14.15 3.49
CA HIS A 103 -2.77 12.86 3.20
C HIS A 103 -3.98 12.60 4.15
N PRO A 104 -5.13 12.13 3.63
CA PRO A 104 -6.38 12.04 4.41
C PRO A 104 -6.34 11.01 5.55
N TYR A 105 -5.36 10.10 5.57
CA TYR A 105 -5.30 9.01 6.54
C TYR A 105 -4.01 8.95 7.37
N GLU A 106 -2.95 9.64 6.95
CA GLU A 106 -1.60 9.47 7.54
C GLU A 106 -0.88 10.81 7.58
N CYS A 107 -0.57 11.33 8.78
CA CYS A 107 0.09 12.62 8.95
C CYS A 107 1.50 12.65 8.36
N GLN A 108 2.15 11.48 8.27
CA GLN A 108 3.49 11.30 7.71
C GLN A 108 3.50 11.30 6.18
N LYS A 109 2.35 11.49 5.52
CA LYS A 109 2.24 11.50 4.06
C LYS A 109 1.57 12.77 3.57
N PHE A 110 1.88 13.12 2.33
CA PHE A 110 1.26 14.24 1.64
C PHE A 110 1.07 13.94 0.17
N ILE A 111 0.16 14.69 -0.43
CA ILE A 111 -0.31 14.48 -1.80
C ILE A 111 0.06 15.72 -2.61
N ARG A 112 0.72 15.53 -3.76
CA ARG A 112 0.84 16.58 -4.76
C ARG A 112 -0.36 16.51 -5.69
N CYS A 113 -1.14 17.58 -5.71
CA CYS A 113 -2.18 17.78 -6.70
C CYS A 113 -1.62 18.53 -7.90
N GLU A 114 -1.95 18.07 -9.10
CA GLU A 114 -1.60 18.76 -10.35
C GLU A 114 -2.73 18.56 -11.36
N ALA A 115 -3.16 19.64 -12.01
CA ALA A 115 -4.26 19.64 -12.99
C ALA A 115 -5.54 18.95 -12.45
N SER A 116 -5.90 19.23 -11.19
CA SER A 116 -7.04 18.63 -10.47
C SER A 116 -6.96 17.11 -10.25
N GLN A 117 -5.78 16.50 -10.41
CA GLN A 117 -5.55 15.07 -10.21
C GLN A 117 -4.48 14.82 -9.13
N VAL A 118 -4.54 13.64 -8.51
CA VAL A 118 -3.49 13.15 -7.61
C VAL A 118 -2.28 12.79 -8.46
N TYR A 119 -1.25 13.64 -8.46
CA TYR A 119 -0.04 13.43 -9.23
C TYR A 119 0.89 12.41 -8.57
N ALA A 120 1.11 12.58 -7.26
CA ALA A 120 1.96 11.69 -6.48
C ALA A 120 1.63 11.74 -4.99
N VAL A 121 1.93 10.65 -4.30
CA VAL A 121 1.89 10.56 -2.83
C VAL A 121 3.33 10.45 -2.34
N PHE A 122 3.70 11.30 -1.40
CA PHE A 122 5.01 11.34 -0.78
C PHE A 122 4.90 10.95 0.69
N ALA A 123 5.98 10.37 1.21
CA ALA A 123 6.13 10.05 2.63
C ALA A 123 7.28 10.87 3.21
N CYS A 124 7.07 11.35 4.43
CA CYS A 124 8.09 11.98 5.24
C CYS A 124 9.00 10.95 5.90
N GLY A 125 10.16 11.41 6.39
CA GLY A 125 11.09 10.58 7.13
C GLY A 125 10.53 10.13 8.49
N SER A 126 11.31 9.31 9.19
CA SER A 126 10.95 8.87 10.55
C SER A 126 10.72 10.06 11.48
N ASN A 127 9.62 10.04 12.23
CA ASN A 127 9.17 11.11 13.14
C ASN A 127 8.89 12.46 12.46
N GLN A 128 8.69 12.47 11.14
CA GLN A 128 8.32 13.67 10.40
C GLN A 128 6.92 13.55 9.80
N CYS A 129 6.21 14.66 9.79
CA CYS A 129 4.86 14.80 9.30
C CYS A 129 4.74 15.97 8.34
N PHE A 130 3.67 15.99 7.55
CA PHE A 130 3.42 17.09 6.63
C PHE A 130 3.15 18.39 7.39
N GLY A 131 3.91 19.42 7.07
CA GLY A 131 3.75 20.75 7.62
C GLY A 131 3.92 21.80 6.54
N VAL A 132 3.36 22.97 6.79
CA VAL A 132 3.71 24.18 6.04
C VAL A 132 4.56 25.03 6.96
N ASN A 133 5.66 25.54 6.45
CA ASN A 133 6.36 26.64 7.09
C ASN A 133 6.35 27.82 6.12
N GLU A 134 6.58 29.03 6.65
CA GLU A 134 6.50 30.25 5.84
C GLU A 134 7.59 30.34 4.75
N ILE A 135 8.56 29.42 4.75
CA ILE A 135 9.77 29.46 3.91
C ILE A 135 9.75 28.37 2.81
N ILE A 136 9.01 27.27 3.02
CA ILE A 136 8.92 26.10 2.14
C ILE A 136 7.44 25.88 1.85
N ALA A 137 7.07 25.82 0.57
CA ALA A 137 5.71 25.67 0.08
C ALA A 137 5.06 24.28 0.38
N GLY A 138 5.14 23.83 1.63
CA GLY A 138 4.78 22.49 2.07
C GLY A 138 5.99 21.54 2.07
N GLY A 139 6.12 20.74 3.12
CA GLY A 139 7.21 19.79 3.28
C GLY A 139 7.05 18.93 4.52
N CYS A 140 8.16 18.34 4.98
CA CYS A 140 8.19 17.53 6.18
C CYS A 140 8.74 18.35 7.35
N THR A 141 7.99 18.44 8.44
CA THR A 141 8.43 18.96 9.74
C THR A 141 8.34 17.85 10.80
N PHE A 142 8.74 18.10 12.04
CA PHE A 142 8.56 17.14 13.12
C PHE A 142 7.07 16.98 13.47
N CYS A 143 6.64 15.75 13.79
CA CYS A 143 5.22 15.49 14.09
C CYS A 143 4.68 16.18 15.35
N ASN A 144 5.55 16.79 16.16
CA ASN A 144 5.18 17.60 17.32
C ASN A 144 5.28 19.12 17.08
N ASP A 145 5.51 19.54 15.83
CA ASP A 145 5.59 20.95 15.45
C ASP A 145 4.19 21.61 15.53
N PRO A 146 4.06 22.83 16.08
CA PRO A 146 2.79 23.55 16.10
C PRO A 146 2.23 23.87 14.71
N ASN A 147 3.06 23.89 13.65
CA ASN A 147 2.65 24.14 12.26
C ASN A 147 2.35 22.86 11.47
N LEU A 148 2.17 21.73 12.18
CA LEU A 148 1.72 20.48 11.59
C LEU A 148 0.39 20.67 10.86
N ILE A 149 0.31 20.20 9.61
CA ILE A 149 -0.95 20.07 8.89
C ILE A 149 -1.26 18.59 8.75
N CYS A 150 -2.23 18.12 9.54
CA CYS A 150 -2.75 16.77 9.43
C CYS A 150 -4.28 16.76 9.29
N TYR A 151 -4.80 15.79 8.54
CA TYR A 151 -6.24 15.63 8.38
C TYR A 151 -6.86 15.16 9.72
N PRO A 152 -8.04 15.69 10.11
CA PRO A 152 -8.73 15.18 11.30
C PRO A 152 -8.99 13.66 11.19
N GLY A 153 -8.54 12.89 12.18
CA GLY A 153 -8.69 11.43 12.21
C GLY A 153 -7.61 10.64 11.45
N ALA A 154 -6.62 11.30 10.87
CA ALA A 154 -5.42 10.63 10.34
C ALA A 154 -4.50 10.17 11.48
N HIS A 155 -3.77 9.08 11.24
CA HIS A 155 -2.83 8.51 12.21
C HIS A 155 -1.44 9.14 12.08
N MET A 156 -0.73 9.23 13.21
CA MET A 156 0.68 9.66 13.28
C MET A 156 1.65 8.51 13.08
#